data_AF-A0A1C5FMK3-F1
#
_entry.id   AF-A0A1C5FMK3-F1
#
_cell.length_a   1.000
_cell.length_b   1.000
_cell.length_c   1.000
_cell.angle_alpha   90.00
_cell.angle_beta   90.00
_cell.angle_gamma   90.00
#
_symmetry.space_group_name_H-M   'P 1'
#
loop_
_entity.id
_entity.type
_entity.pdbx_description
1 polymer ?
#
loop_
_entity_poly.entity_id
_entity_poly.type
_entity_poly.pdbx_seq_one_letter_code
_entity_poly.pdbx_strand_id
1 'polypeptide(L)'
;PSPPEPWKAADVLGNGGRIRADDTVPFAVWTAARHRDDLPAALWSTAEGFGDVDTTCAITGGIVAARTGTGSVPAQWRERREPLPLWEALP
;
A
#
# COMPACT_ATOMS: atom_id res chain seq x y z
N PRO A 1 18.30 12.60 -11.35
CA PRO A 1 17.63 13.08 -10.12
C PRO A 1 17.28 11.89 -9.21
N SER A 2 17.48 12.03 -7.89
CA SER A 2 16.87 11.07 -6.96
C SER A 2 15.34 11.16 -7.11
N PRO A 3 14.64 10.03 -7.02
CA PRO A 3 13.18 10.05 -7.07
C PRO A 3 12.62 10.88 -5.89
N PRO A 4 11.44 11.50 -6.05
CA PRO A 4 10.84 12.28 -4.98
C PRO A 4 10.50 11.38 -3.79
N GLU A 5 10.55 11.98 -2.59
CA GLU A 5 10.03 11.38 -1.37
C GLU A 5 8.54 11.07 -1.52
N PRO A 6 8.01 10.02 -0.87
CA PRO A 6 6.62 9.61 -1.09
C PRO A 6 5.59 10.70 -0.79
N TRP A 7 5.77 11.48 0.29
CA TRP A 7 4.88 12.59 0.61
C TRP A 7 4.83 13.67 -0.49
N LYS A 8 5.96 13.95 -1.18
CA LYS A 8 5.99 14.88 -2.31
C LYS A 8 5.28 14.32 -3.53
N ALA A 9 5.39 13.02 -3.76
CA ALA A 9 4.67 12.37 -4.84
C ALA A 9 3.16 12.39 -4.57
N ALA A 10 2.74 12.19 -3.32
CA ALA A 10 1.36 12.28 -2.87
C ALA A 10 0.74 13.67 -3.12
N ASP A 11 1.49 14.75 -2.87
CA ASP A 11 1.04 16.13 -3.16
C ASP A 11 0.70 16.35 -4.65
N VAL A 12 1.38 15.64 -5.56
CA VAL A 12 1.22 15.78 -7.01
C VAL A 12 0.19 14.80 -7.57
N LEU A 13 0.22 13.55 -7.08
CA LEU A 13 -0.56 12.43 -7.61
C LEU A 13 -1.91 12.26 -6.91
N GLY A 14 -2.13 12.94 -5.79
CA GLY A 14 -3.27 12.74 -4.90
C GLY A 14 -3.00 11.63 -3.89
N ASN A 15 -3.62 11.74 -2.71
CA ASN A 15 -3.49 10.75 -1.61
C ASN A 15 -4.83 10.19 -1.16
N GLY A 16 -5.87 10.33 -1.99
CA GLY A 16 -7.23 9.88 -1.74
C GLY A 16 -8.03 10.76 -0.79
N GLY A 17 -7.49 11.88 -0.31
CA GLY A 17 -8.21 12.83 0.53
C GLY A 17 -9.47 13.42 -0.12
N ARG A 18 -9.63 13.31 -1.45
CA ARG A 18 -10.85 13.73 -2.17
C ARG A 18 -11.86 12.61 -2.41
N ILE A 19 -11.61 11.38 -1.94
CA ILE A 19 -12.50 10.22 -2.07
C ILE A 19 -12.87 9.96 -3.54
N ARG A 20 -11.86 9.96 -4.41
CA ARG A 20 -12.02 9.72 -5.84
C ARG A 20 -10.87 8.90 -6.37
N ALA A 21 -11.16 8.00 -7.31
CA ALA A 21 -10.15 7.14 -7.90
C ALA A 21 -8.99 7.92 -8.55
N ASP A 22 -9.26 9.07 -9.18
CA ASP A 22 -8.24 9.92 -9.78
C ASP A 22 -7.35 10.66 -8.76
N ASP A 23 -7.77 10.72 -7.49
CA ASP A 23 -6.99 11.25 -6.37
C ASP A 23 -6.33 10.14 -5.52
N THR A 24 -6.76 8.88 -5.65
CA THR A 24 -6.25 7.75 -4.83
C THR A 24 -5.30 6.84 -5.60
N VAL A 25 -5.72 6.42 -6.80
CA VAL A 25 -5.06 5.34 -7.56
C VAL A 25 -3.67 5.74 -8.07
N PRO A 26 -3.43 6.96 -8.57
CA PRO A 26 -2.13 7.31 -9.15
C PRO A 26 -0.97 7.18 -8.15
N PHE A 27 -1.15 7.66 -6.90
CA PHE A 27 -0.11 7.53 -5.88
C PHE A 27 0.13 6.08 -5.45
N ALA A 28 -0.94 5.28 -5.27
CA ALA A 28 -0.82 3.87 -4.92
C ALA A 28 -0.10 3.04 -6.01
N VAL A 29 -0.36 3.32 -7.28
CA VAL A 29 0.36 2.66 -8.40
C VAL A 29 1.81 3.14 -8.45
N TRP A 30 2.06 4.43 -8.19
CA TRP A 30 3.41 4.99 -8.18
C TRP A 30 4.28 4.37 -7.08
N THR A 31 3.76 4.19 -5.86
CA THR A 31 4.50 3.53 -4.77
C THR A 31 4.72 2.05 -5.08
N ALA A 32 3.70 1.33 -5.57
CA ALA A 32 3.83 -0.08 -5.97
C ALA A 32 4.93 -0.30 -7.03
N ALA A 33 4.99 0.57 -8.05
CA ALA A 33 5.99 0.48 -9.11
C ALA A 33 7.43 0.70 -8.64
N ARG A 34 7.61 1.42 -7.52
CA ARG A 34 8.92 1.70 -6.91
C ARG A 34 9.39 0.62 -5.95
N HIS A 35 8.46 -0.13 -5.36
CA HIS A 35 8.71 -1.17 -4.37
C HIS A 35 8.19 -2.54 -4.80
N ARG A 36 8.27 -2.84 -6.11
CA ARG A 36 7.70 -4.05 -6.76
C ARG A 36 8.12 -5.38 -6.12
N ASP A 37 9.24 -5.40 -5.41
CA ASP A 37 9.86 -6.61 -4.85
C ASP A 37 9.94 -6.55 -3.31
N ASP A 38 9.41 -5.49 -2.67
CA ASP A 38 9.49 -5.26 -1.23
C ASP A 38 8.14 -4.73 -0.71
N LEU A 39 7.27 -5.66 -0.31
CA LEU A 39 5.93 -5.36 0.20
C LEU A 39 5.95 -4.49 1.48
N PRO A 40 6.77 -4.78 2.53
CA PRO A 40 6.88 -3.89 3.68
C PRO A 40 7.31 -2.46 3.33
N ALA A 41 8.33 -2.29 2.48
CA ALA A 41 8.78 -0.96 2.07
C ALA A 41 7.72 -0.24 1.22
N ALA A 42 6.98 -0.97 0.38
CA ALA A 42 5.87 -0.41 -0.39
C ALA A 42 4.77 0.18 0.51
N LEU A 43 4.39 -0.56 1.56
CA LEU A 43 3.35 -0.16 2.50
C LEU A 43 3.79 1.05 3.34
N TRP A 44 5.02 1.05 3.86
CA TRP A 44 5.53 2.21 4.60
C TRP A 44 5.64 3.46 3.74
N SER A 45 6.19 3.33 2.53
CA SER A 45 6.30 4.47 1.61
C SER A 45 4.93 5.02 1.21
N THR A 46 3.92 4.16 1.10
CA THR A 46 2.55 4.60 0.82
C THR A 46 1.94 5.32 2.02
N ALA A 47 2.13 4.80 3.24
CA ALA A 47 1.62 5.44 4.45
C ALA A 47 2.19 6.85 4.68
N GLU A 48 3.43 7.11 4.24
CA GLU A 48 4.04 8.46 4.27
C GLU A 48 3.29 9.50 3.42
N GLY A 49 2.45 9.08 2.47
CA GLY A 49 1.62 9.99 1.66
C GLY A 49 0.39 10.54 2.38
N PHE A 50 0.05 10.01 3.56
CA PHE A 50 -1.15 10.37 4.33
C PHE A 50 -2.44 10.27 3.50
N GLY A 51 -3.50 10.98 3.91
CA GLY A 51 -4.81 10.93 3.26
C GLY A 51 -5.58 9.65 3.56
N ASP A 52 -6.09 9.01 2.51
CA ASP A 52 -6.81 7.73 2.54
C ASP A 52 -5.79 6.57 2.60
N VAL A 53 -5.07 6.50 3.73
CA VAL A 53 -3.91 5.62 3.92
C VAL A 53 -4.29 4.16 3.80
N ASP A 54 -5.43 3.75 4.32
CA ASP A 54 -5.91 2.38 4.24
C ASP A 54 -6.22 1.98 2.80
N THR A 55 -6.94 2.81 2.03
CA THR A 55 -7.24 2.49 0.63
C THR A 55 -6.00 2.50 -0.24
N THR A 56 -5.12 3.49 -0.09
CA THR A 56 -3.87 3.56 -0.87
C THR A 56 -2.92 2.39 -0.53
N CYS A 57 -2.79 2.02 0.75
CA CYS A 57 -2.03 0.83 1.16
C CYS A 57 -2.66 -0.46 0.66
N ALA A 58 -3.99 -0.59 0.67
CA ALA A 58 -4.67 -1.79 0.16
C ALA A 58 -4.40 -2.01 -1.33
N ILE A 59 -4.49 -0.96 -2.15
CA ILE A 59 -4.17 -1.02 -3.59
C ILE A 59 -2.69 -1.35 -3.79
N THR A 60 -1.80 -0.62 -3.12
CA THR A 60 -0.34 -0.83 -3.24
C THR A 60 0.04 -2.25 -2.85
N GLY A 61 -0.44 -2.70 -1.69
CA GLY A 61 -0.18 -4.01 -1.14
C GLY A 61 -0.70 -5.12 -2.05
N GLY A 62 -1.90 -4.97 -2.61
CA GLY A 62 -2.45 -5.92 -3.58
C GLY A 62 -1.59 -6.07 -4.83
N ILE A 63 -1.12 -4.96 -5.41
CA ILE A 63 -0.25 -4.98 -6.60
C ILE A 63 1.09 -5.67 -6.30
N VAL A 64 1.74 -5.29 -5.19
CA VAL A 64 3.07 -5.84 -4.86
C VAL A 64 2.95 -7.30 -4.43
N ALA A 65 1.97 -7.65 -3.58
CA ALA A 65 1.75 -9.01 -3.12
C ALA A 65 1.34 -9.97 -4.25
N ALA A 66 0.66 -9.50 -5.31
CA ALA A 66 0.40 -10.31 -6.50
C ALA A 66 1.68 -10.81 -7.17
N ARG A 67 2.80 -10.08 -7.01
CA ARG A 67 4.13 -10.44 -7.51
C ARG A 67 4.96 -11.20 -6.49
N THR A 68 4.99 -10.72 -5.24
CA THR A 68 5.91 -11.24 -4.20
C THR A 68 5.32 -12.33 -3.32
N GLY A 69 4.00 -12.53 -3.38
CA GLY A 69 3.26 -13.14 -2.29
C GLY A 69 3.31 -12.29 -1.01
N THR A 70 2.82 -12.84 0.10
CA THR A 70 2.79 -12.16 1.41
C THR A 70 3.80 -12.71 2.42
N GLY A 71 4.70 -13.60 1.99
CA GLY A 71 5.66 -14.28 2.86
C GLY A 71 6.66 -13.37 3.57
N SER A 72 6.98 -12.21 2.97
CA SER A 72 7.88 -11.20 3.55
C SER A 72 7.21 -10.27 4.55
N VAL A 73 5.90 -10.37 4.76
CA VAL A 73 5.19 -9.56 5.77
C VAL A 73 5.66 -9.95 7.18
N PRO A 74 6.11 -9.00 8.02
CA PRO A 74 6.54 -9.29 9.39
C PRO A 74 5.43 -9.99 10.20
N ALA A 75 5.78 -11.04 10.94
CA ALA A 75 4.83 -11.80 11.76
C ALA A 75 4.02 -10.89 12.71
N GLN A 76 4.68 -9.91 13.32
CA GLN A 76 4.06 -8.90 14.19
C GLN A 76 2.90 -8.13 13.54
N TRP A 77 2.88 -7.95 12.21
CA TRP A 77 1.75 -7.27 11.54
C TRP A 77 0.54 -8.17 11.48
N ARG A 78 0.74 -9.46 11.23
CA ARG A 78 -0.34 -10.46 11.22
C ARG A 78 -0.93 -10.66 12.61
N GLU A 79 -0.10 -10.65 13.64
CA GLU A 79 -0.52 -10.73 15.05
C GLU A 79 -1.33 -9.52 15.52
N ARG A 80 -1.08 -8.34 14.94
CA ARG A 80 -1.77 -7.08 15.29
C ARG A 80 -3.01 -6.81 14.45
N ARG A 81 -3.22 -7.53 13.35
CA ARG A 81 -4.41 -7.40 12.53
C ARG A 81 -5.59 -8.10 13.21
N GLU A 82 -6.79 -7.59 12.99
CA GLU A 82 -8.01 -8.34 13.29
C GLU A 82 -7.96 -9.76 12.68
N PRO A 83 -8.43 -10.79 13.40
CA PRO A 83 -8.57 -12.13 12.83
C PRO A 83 -9.40 -12.11 11.55
N LEU A 84 -9.02 -12.94 10.56
CA LEU A 84 -9.89 -13.11 9.39
C LEU A 84 -11.17 -13.79 9.82
N PRO A 85 -12.30 -13.41 9.19
CA PRO A 85 -13.54 -14.08 9.45
C PRO A 85 -13.43 -15.55 9.05
N LEU A 86 -14.09 -16.41 9.83
CA LEU A 86 -13.94 -17.87 9.77
C LEU A 86 -14.33 -18.50 8.43
N TRP A 87 -15.07 -17.78 7.57
CA TRP A 87 -15.42 -18.26 6.23
C TRP A 87 -14.26 -18.18 5.22
N GLU A 88 -13.16 -17.47 5.54
CA GLU A 88 -11.89 -17.54 4.80
C GLU A 88 -10.95 -18.64 5.33
N ALA A 89 -11.26 -19.24 6.48
CA ALA A 89 -10.48 -20.32 7.08
C ALA A 89 -10.94 -21.72 6.62
N LEU A 90 -11.94 -21.79 5.74
CA LEU A 90 -12.36 -23.03 5.10
C LEU A 90 -11.40 -23.35 3.94
N PRO A 91 -10.87 -24.59 3.86
CA PRO A 91 -9.97 -25.01 2.80
C PRO A 91 -10.61 -24.96 1.40
#